data_AF-A0A7S0GJC5-F1
#
_entry.id   AF-A0A7S0GJC5-F1
#
_cell.length_a   1.000
_cell.length_b   1.000
_cell.length_c   1.000
_cell.angle_alpha   90.00
_cell.angle_beta   90.00
_cell.angle_gamma   90.00
#
_symmetry.space_group_name_H-M   'P 1'
#
loop_
_entity.id
_entity.type
_entity.pdbx_description
1 polymer ?
#
loop_
_entity_poly.entity_id
_entity_poly.type
_entity_poly.pdbx_seq_one_letter_code
_entity_poly.pdbx_strand_id
1 'polypeptide(L)'
;MFSEDLEVSTARFRKLTDYIPSGLMQINQTTGVLAEGILLGAPLLEKFIPLDKGFININSPVEALVLALVGTLSMSAFVFPVLKDQAWEEEGSGQAVMSILLL
;
A
#
# COMPACT_ATOMS: atom_id res chain seq x y z
N MET A 1 11.30 -8.14 -7.32
CA MET A 1 9.83 -8.30 -7.33
C MET A 1 9.41 -9.26 -8.44
N PHE A 2 9.65 -8.96 -9.72
CA PHE A 2 9.27 -9.86 -10.84
C PHE A 2 9.89 -11.28 -10.88
N SER A 3 10.97 -11.54 -10.15
CA SER A 3 11.66 -12.85 -10.18
C SER A 3 11.09 -13.88 -9.20
N GLU A 4 10.48 -13.43 -8.09
CA GLU A 4 9.84 -14.30 -7.07
C GLU A 4 8.35 -14.53 -7.37
N ASP A 5 7.71 -13.67 -8.18
CA ASP A 5 6.31 -13.84 -8.63
C ASP A 5 6.06 -15.08 -9.51
N LEU A 6 7.13 -15.70 -10.03
CA LEU A 6 7.06 -16.84 -10.95
C LEU A 6 6.92 -18.21 -10.26
N GLU A 7 7.05 -18.28 -8.92
CA GLU A 7 6.88 -19.55 -8.17
C GLU A 7 5.55 -19.62 -7.38
N VAL A 8 4.55 -18.83 -7.77
CA VAL A 8 3.20 -19.00 -7.21
C VAL A 8 2.51 -20.17 -7.92
N SER A 9 2.45 -21.33 -7.26
CA SER A 9 1.65 -22.46 -7.77
C SER A 9 0.19 -22.05 -8.00
N THR A 10 -0.47 -22.65 -9.00
CA THR A 10 -1.87 -22.32 -9.33
C THR A 10 -2.83 -22.46 -8.14
N ALA A 11 -2.54 -23.40 -7.23
CA ALA A 11 -3.29 -23.59 -5.99
C ALA A 11 -3.11 -22.42 -5.00
N ARG A 12 -1.89 -21.88 -4.88
CA ARG A 12 -1.58 -20.71 -4.04
C ARG A 12 -2.19 -19.44 -4.63
N PHE A 13 -2.10 -19.25 -5.95
CA PHE A 13 -2.74 -18.13 -6.65
C PHE A 13 -4.27 -18.10 -6.42
N ARG A 14 -4.92 -19.27 -6.47
CA ARG A 14 -6.37 -19.38 -6.24
C ARG A 14 -6.78 -19.06 -4.81
N LYS A 15 -5.96 -19.42 -3.81
CA LYS A 15 -6.17 -18.98 -2.42
C LYS A 15 -5.93 -17.48 -2.27
N LEU A 16 -4.91 -16.94 -2.92
CA LEU A 16 -4.62 -15.49 -2.90
C LEU A 16 -5.76 -14.67 -3.50
N THR A 17 -6.44 -15.18 -4.53
CA THR A 17 -7.61 -14.49 -5.11
C THR A 17 -8.78 -14.35 -4.14
N ASP A 18 -8.91 -15.25 -3.14
CA ASP A 18 -9.95 -15.14 -2.11
C ASP A 18 -9.74 -13.91 -1.20
N TYR A 19 -8.50 -13.41 -1.12
CA TYR A 19 -8.13 -12.25 -0.30
C TYR A 19 -8.11 -10.93 -1.07
N ILE A 20 -8.27 -10.92 -2.40
CA ILE A 20 -8.35 -9.69 -3.21
C ILE A 20 -9.35 -8.66 -2.66
N PRO A 21 -10.60 -9.03 -2.28
CA PRO A 21 -11.54 -8.06 -1.74
C PRO A 21 -11.04 -7.41 -0.44
N SER A 22 -10.38 -8.20 0.42
CA SER A 22 -9.80 -7.70 1.67
C SER A 22 -8.60 -6.79 1.43
N GLY A 23 -7.78 -7.10 0.42
CA GLY A 23 -6.64 -6.29 0.03
C GLY A 23 -7.07 -4.94 -0.55
N LEU A 24 -8.06 -4.94 -1.44
CA LEU A 24 -8.64 -3.70 -1.98
C LEU A 24 -9.30 -2.85 -0.90
N MET A 25 -9.94 -3.47 0.10
CA MET A 25 -10.53 -2.74 1.22
C MET A 25 -9.44 -2.08 2.09
N GLN A 26 -8.34 -2.78 2.37
CA GLN A 26 -7.21 -2.22 3.11
C GLN A 26 -6.51 -1.09 2.35
N ILE A 27 -6.28 -1.25 1.04
CA ILE A 27 -5.70 -0.19 0.20
C ILE A 27 -6.60 1.03 0.21
N ASN A 28 -7.91 0.86 0.02
CA ASN A 28 -8.86 1.97 0.04
C ASN A 28 -8.91 2.68 1.40
N GLN A 29 -8.96 1.93 2.50
CA GLN A 29 -8.99 2.51 3.85
C GLN A 29 -7.68 3.25 4.17
N THR A 30 -6.54 2.62 3.92
CA THR A 30 -5.22 3.22 4.19
C THR A 30 -5.01 4.47 3.35
N THR A 31 -5.33 4.39 2.06
CA THR A 31 -5.32 5.53 1.14
C THR A 31 -6.24 6.64 1.64
N GLY A 32 -7.47 6.32 2.04
CA GLY A 32 -8.43 7.31 2.53
C GLY A 32 -7.95 8.03 3.77
N VAL A 33 -7.45 7.29 4.76
CA VAL A 33 -6.90 7.85 6.01
C VAL A 33 -5.67 8.70 5.75
N LEU A 34 -4.77 8.26 4.87
CA LEU A 34 -3.59 9.05 4.51
C LEU A 34 -3.96 10.31 3.73
N ALA A 35 -4.91 10.24 2.80
CA ALA A 35 -5.39 11.39 2.05
C ALA A 35 -6.05 12.42 2.99
N GLU A 36 -6.88 11.96 3.93
CA GLU A 36 -7.48 12.81 4.97
C GLU A 36 -6.39 13.43 5.86
N GLY A 37 -5.41 12.66 6.30
CA GLY A 37 -4.28 13.14 7.09
C GLY A 37 -3.44 14.19 6.34
N ILE A 38 -3.24 14.01 5.03
CA ILE A 38 -2.54 15.00 4.18
C ILE A 38 -3.39 16.27 4.06
N LEU A 39 -4.69 16.18 3.80
CA LEU A 39 -5.55 17.36 3.62
C LEU A 39 -5.71 18.16 4.92
N LEU A 40 -5.91 17.49 6.05
CA LEU A 40 -6.03 18.12 7.36
C LEU A 40 -4.68 18.60 7.90
N GLY A 41 -3.60 17.87 7.58
CA GLY A 41 -2.25 18.13 8.05
C GLY A 41 -1.42 19.04 7.15
N ALA A 42 -1.85 19.30 5.91
CA ALA A 42 -1.16 20.11 4.91
C ALA A 42 -0.68 21.47 5.46
N PRO A 43 -1.50 22.25 6.19
CA PRO A 43 -1.07 23.53 6.75
C PRO A 43 0.05 23.41 7.79
N LEU A 44 0.20 22.24 8.41
CA LEU A 44 1.25 21.94 9.39
C LEU A 44 2.49 21.37 8.70
N LEU A 45 2.29 20.49 7.73
CA LEU A 45 3.34 19.90 6.89
C LEU A 45 4.11 20.95 6.09
N GLU A 46 3.43 21.94 5.52
CA GLU A 46 4.05 23.07 4.79
C GLU A 46 5.04 23.87 5.65
N LYS A 47 4.87 23.87 6.99
CA LYS A 47 5.79 24.55 7.91
C LYS A 47 7.12 23.81 8.09
N PHE A 48 7.11 22.48 7.93
CA PHE A 48 8.30 21.64 8.14
C PHE A 48 8.95 21.21 6.83
N ILE A 49 8.16 21.09 5.77
CA ILE A 49 8.60 20.69 4.45
C ILE A 49 7.94 21.65 3.46
N PRO A 50 8.71 22.47 2.71
CA PRO A 50 8.15 23.29 1.64
C PRO A 50 7.74 22.37 0.48
N LEU A 51 6.56 21.76 0.62
CA LEU A 51 5.95 20.83 -0.33
C LEU A 51 5.52 21.58 -1.60
N ASP A 52 5.22 22.87 -1.47
CA ASP A 52 4.87 23.75 -2.57
C ASP A 52 6.11 24.40 -3.21
N LYS A 53 6.81 23.61 -4.05
CA LYS A 53 7.70 24.17 -5.09
C LYS A 53 7.00 24.20 -6.47
N GLY A 54 5.67 24.19 -6.50
CA GLY A 54 4.87 24.20 -7.72
C GLY A 54 4.73 22.84 -8.44
N PHE A 55 5.16 21.74 -7.82
CA PHE A 55 5.07 20.39 -8.43
C PHE A 55 3.89 19.57 -7.92
N ILE A 56 3.46 19.79 -6.67
CA ILE A 56 2.35 19.06 -6.05
C ILE A 56 1.55 20.00 -5.15
N ASN A 57 0.25 20.12 -5.42
CA ASN A 57 -0.71 20.87 -4.63
C ASN A 57 -1.41 19.94 -3.63
N ILE A 58 -0.86 19.86 -2.42
CA ILE A 58 -1.40 19.03 -1.33
C ILE A 58 -2.76 19.51 -0.79
N ASN A 59 -3.20 20.72 -1.15
CA ASN A 59 -4.53 21.22 -0.84
C ASN A 59 -5.59 20.74 -1.85
N SER A 60 -5.16 20.14 -2.98
CA SER A 60 -6.04 19.47 -3.93
C SER A 60 -6.40 18.06 -3.42
N PRO A 61 -7.69 17.75 -3.22
CA PRO A 61 -8.12 16.41 -2.79
C PRO A 61 -7.65 15.29 -3.72
N VAL A 62 -7.56 15.58 -5.02
CA VAL A 62 -7.11 14.61 -6.02
C VAL A 62 -5.62 14.31 -5.88
N GLU A 63 -4.78 15.32 -5.69
CA GLU A 63 -3.33 15.12 -5.57
C GLU A 63 -2.96 14.51 -4.22
N ALA A 64 -3.67 14.88 -3.14
CA ALA A 64 -3.54 14.22 -1.84
C ALA A 64 -3.89 12.73 -1.91
N LEU A 65 -4.95 12.37 -2.64
CA LEU A 65 -5.34 10.98 -2.88
C LEU A 65 -4.28 10.22 -3.68
N VAL A 66 -3.75 10.83 -4.75
CA VAL A 66 -2.68 10.23 -5.57
C VAL A 66 -1.42 10.00 -4.74
N LEU A 67 -1.01 10.99 -3.93
CA LEU A 67 0.11 10.86 -3.01
C LEU A 67 -0.11 9.73 -1.98
N ALA A 68 -1.30 9.67 -1.40
CA ALA A 68 -1.67 8.64 -0.44
C ALA A 68 -1.66 7.23 -1.06
N LEU A 69 -2.14 7.09 -2.30
CA LEU A 69 -2.09 5.83 -3.06
C LEU A 69 -0.65 5.40 -3.30
N VAL A 70 0.19 6.29 -3.81
CA VAL A 70 1.61 6.00 -4.07
C VAL A 70 2.32 5.61 -2.78
N GLY A 71 2.06 6.31 -1.68
CA GLY A 71 2.59 5.96 -0.37
C GLY A 71 2.14 4.59 0.11
N THR A 72 0.84 4.27 -0.02
CA THR A 72 0.26 2.99 0.39
C THR A 72 0.88 1.82 -0.38
N LEU A 73 1.00 1.95 -1.72
CA LEU A 73 1.60 0.92 -2.58
C LEU A 73 3.12 0.79 -2.39
N SER A 74 3.82 1.89 -2.06
CA SER A 74 5.26 1.84 -1.78
C SER A 74 5.56 1.15 -0.45
N MET A 75 4.69 1.30 0.56
CA MET A 75 4.90 0.70 1.88
C MET A 75 4.61 -0.81 1.90
N SER A 76 3.66 -1.29 1.08
CA SER A 76 3.36 -2.72 1.01
C SER A 76 4.60 -3.52 0.59
N ALA A 77 5.40 -3.00 -0.35
CA ALA A 77 6.64 -3.61 -0.83
C ALA A 77 7.67 -3.96 0.27
N PHE A 78 7.69 -3.23 1.39
CA PHE A 78 8.62 -3.45 2.50
C PHE A 78 8.22 -4.60 3.43
N VAL A 79 7.01 -5.15 3.27
CA VAL A 79 6.52 -6.22 4.13
C VAL A 79 7.05 -7.60 3.68
N PHE A 80 7.46 -7.74 2.41
CA PHE A 80 8.00 -8.98 1.85
C PHE A 80 9.17 -9.59 2.65
N PRO A 81 10.27 -8.85 2.95
CA PRO A 81 11.38 -9.39 3.74
C PRO A 81 10.96 -9.87 5.12
N VAL A 82 10.02 -9.15 5.77
CA VAL A 82 9.53 -9.50 7.12
C VAL A 82 8.71 -10.78 7.11
N LEU A 83 7.86 -10.98 6.09
CA LEU A 83 7.09 -12.22 5.93
C LEU A 83 8.00 -13.43 5.71
N LYS A 84 9.08 -13.24 4.95
CA LYS A 84 10.08 -14.27 4.67
C LYS A 84 10.90 -14.62 5.91
N ASP A 85 11.37 -13.61 6.65
CA ASP A 85 12.15 -13.79 7.88
C ASP A 85 11.35 -14.50 8.99
N GLN A 86 10.03 -14.29 9.05
CA GLN A 86 9.15 -14.90 10.05
C GLN A 86 8.52 -16.23 9.58
N ALA A 87 8.80 -16.68 8.36
CA ALA A 87 8.18 -17.87 7.74
C ALA A 87 6.64 -17.84 7.69
N TRP A 88 6.03 -16.64 7.66
CA TRP A 88 4.57 -16.46 7.65
C TRP A 88 3.94 -16.65 6.28
N GLU A 89 4.72 -16.98 5.26
CA GLU A 89 4.27 -17.17 3.88
C GLU A 89 3.16 -18.23 3.69
N GLU A 90 3.11 -19.22 4.57
CA GLU A 90 2.08 -20.29 4.55
C GLU A 90 0.92 -20.01 5.50
N GLU A 91 1.06 -19.05 6.42
CA GLU A 91 -0.02 -18.66 7.32
C GLU A 91 -1.09 -17.84 6.59
N GLY A 92 -2.35 -17.96 7.02
CA GLY A 92 -3.45 -17.18 6.44
C GLY A 92 -3.23 -15.67 6.54
N SER A 93 -2.52 -15.21 7.56
CA SER A 93 -2.06 -13.83 7.75
C SER A 93 -1.07 -13.40 6.65
N GLY A 94 -0.03 -14.19 6.39
CA GLY A 94 0.95 -13.88 5.36
C GLY A 94 0.42 -14.03 3.94
N GLN A 95 -0.51 -14.96 3.69
CA GLN A 95 -1.21 -15.05 2.40
C GLN A 95 -2.10 -13.84 2.13
N ALA A 96 -2.79 -13.32 3.14
CA ALA A 96 -3.57 -12.09 2.99
C ALA A 96 -2.67 -10.89 2.63
N VAL A 97 -1.51 -10.77 3.26
CA VAL A 97 -0.55 -9.69 2.97
C VAL A 97 0.09 -9.84 1.59
N MET A 98 0.43 -11.07 1.18
CA MET A 98 0.92 -11.36 -0.17
C MET A 98 -0.09 -11.01 -1.26
N SER A 99 -1.40 -11.15 -1.00
CA SER A 99 -2.44 -10.78 -1.97
C SER A 99 -2.50 -9.27 -2.23
N ILE A 100 -2.15 -8.46 -1.23
CA ILE A 100 -2.05 -6.99 -1.34
C ILE A 100 -0.82 -6.59 -2.15
N LEU A 101 0.25 -7.38 -2.04
CA LEU A 101 1.53 -7.15 -2.71
C LEU A 101 1.54 -7.50 -4.20
N LEU A 102 0.64 -8.39 -4.62
CA LEU A 102 0.47 -8.83 -6.01
C LEU A 102 -0.54 -7.98 -6.81
N LEU A 103 -1.17 -6.98 -6.18
CA LEU A 103 -2.10 -6.02 -6.78
C LEU A 103 -1.39 -4.71 -7.13
#